data_AF-A0AAD7T366-F1
#
_entry.id   AF-A0AAD7T366-F1
#
_cell.length_a   1.000
_cell.length_b   1.000
_cell.length_c   1.000
_cell.angle_alpha   90.00
_cell.angle_beta   90.00
_cell.angle_gamma   90.00
#
_symmetry.space_group_name_H-M   'P 1'
#
loop_
_entity.id
_entity.type
_entity.pdbx_description
1 polymer ?
#
loop_
_entity_poly.entity_id
_entity_poly.type
_entity_poly.pdbx_seq_one_letter_code
_entity_poly.pdbx_strand_id
1 'polypeptide(L)'
;MPKKGGKKGVQGKRTAMAEEEMAKQKKDIATKLINDMHQKEERNSVINWHKLMEKWQAVFRQTRAQELRADIDVLSQTSKRVLDHKDIIIKELVDQLRESKQQPLRYLQNVDQLLDQHKSRLAFLNQKFDTELDDLRPEFNSDRQQVMVQHQQDCAYQKDVCFALDQHDSAADSKAQLEFLSNQHDIKNKYIEQMDAQRAQLELELEEMWKQLQDATCTYHEATDDHHATCAILQARDGPSCCQTDARDKRIQKIQETCVTLRDKFRASMQQAQAAMPSQQAHKEKATNQCREQRTQLGNICAQYKNNISKLIMQSSAAAKKLQGVIVKGERLVRLAEACRRLETAQERVQPFYCSPVSSEEQGLEKAQQQESTTPELDQAKRDHPVLDGICQRHSRVQLHQLSLRRERAVLTRQNKQLMHQELDGLVVNGDTLLQRNDLPTTSRSAQCQHSSSQQKGALELQHTS
;
A
#
# COMPACT_ATOMS: atom_id res chain seq x y z
N MET A 1 -24.32 146.05 125.08
CA MET A 1 -23.70 146.44 126.39
C MET A 1 -24.61 145.95 127.50
N PRO A 2 -24.17 145.55 128.73
CA PRO A 2 -22.82 145.38 129.34
C PRO A 2 -22.54 143.91 129.84
N LYS A 3 -21.28 143.38 129.89
CA LYS A 3 -20.21 143.30 130.95
C LYS A 3 -20.58 142.45 132.21
N LYS A 4 -19.75 141.58 132.84
CA LYS A 4 -18.29 141.24 132.79
C LYS A 4 -17.95 140.01 133.70
N GLY A 5 -16.96 139.18 133.28
CA GLY A 5 -15.91 138.49 134.10
C GLY A 5 -16.22 137.12 134.73
N GLY A 6 -15.37 136.07 134.79
CA GLY A 6 -13.97 135.77 134.39
C GLY A 6 -13.47 134.52 135.20
N LYS A 7 -13.03 133.41 134.57
CA LYS A 7 -11.62 132.93 134.26
C LYS A 7 -11.02 131.79 135.14
N LYS A 8 -10.57 130.71 134.45
CA LYS A 8 -9.52 129.66 134.69
C LYS A 8 -10.07 128.21 134.70
N GLY A 9 -9.57 127.19 133.96
CA GLY A 9 -8.51 127.11 132.96
C GLY A 9 -7.69 125.80 133.02
N VAL A 10 -7.84 124.94 132.00
CA VAL A 10 -6.79 124.14 131.31
C VAL A 10 -6.22 122.86 131.97
N GLN A 11 -6.78 121.68 131.65
CA GLN A 11 -6.02 120.40 131.57
C GLN A 11 -6.66 119.25 130.75
N GLY A 12 -7.49 119.53 129.73
CA GLY A 12 -8.21 118.48 128.97
C GLY A 12 -7.99 118.42 127.45
N LYS A 13 -7.14 119.28 126.86
CA LYS A 13 -7.04 119.43 125.38
C LYS A 13 -5.80 118.81 124.72
N ARG A 14 -4.98 118.05 125.46
CA ARG A 14 -3.77 117.38 124.94
C ARG A 14 -3.94 115.89 124.64
N THR A 15 -5.04 115.27 125.06
CA THR A 15 -5.31 113.83 124.85
C THR A 15 -6.01 113.55 123.50
N ALA A 16 -6.82 114.46 122.98
CA ALA A 16 -7.59 114.24 121.74
C ALA A 16 -6.77 114.36 120.43
N MET A 17 -5.78 115.27 120.36
CA MET A 17 -4.92 115.41 119.17
C MET A 17 -3.91 114.26 119.04
N ALA A 18 -3.46 113.71 120.18
CA ALA A 18 -2.65 112.50 120.18
C ALA A 18 -3.48 111.26 119.78
N GLU A 19 -4.76 111.19 120.14
CA GLU A 19 -5.64 110.10 119.72
C GLU A 19 -5.93 110.10 118.22
N GLU A 20 -6.07 111.27 117.58
CA GLU A 20 -6.33 111.37 116.14
C GLU A 20 -5.08 111.07 115.30
N GLU A 21 -3.90 111.54 115.72
CA GLU A 21 -2.62 111.17 115.10
C GLU A 21 -2.30 109.69 115.29
N MET A 22 -2.57 109.13 116.47
CA MET A 22 -2.46 107.69 116.73
C MET A 22 -3.49 106.88 115.91
N ALA A 23 -4.70 107.42 115.67
CA ALA A 23 -5.69 106.79 114.81
C ALA A 23 -5.30 106.83 113.33
N LYS A 24 -4.66 107.91 112.88
CA LYS A 24 -4.14 108.03 111.51
C LYS A 24 -2.94 107.12 111.29
N GLN A 25 -2.01 107.05 112.24
CA GLN A 25 -0.92 106.07 112.22
C GLN A 25 -1.44 104.63 112.22
N LYS A 26 -2.47 104.32 113.03
CA LYS A 26 -3.13 103.00 113.01
C LYS A 26 -3.78 102.69 111.66
N LYS A 27 -4.43 103.67 111.02
CA LYS A 27 -4.99 103.52 109.67
C LYS A 27 -3.91 103.33 108.61
N ASP A 28 -2.83 104.09 108.67
CA ASP A 28 -1.71 103.99 107.72
C ASP A 28 -0.93 102.68 107.88
N ILE A 29 -0.81 102.15 109.10
CA ILE A 29 -0.26 100.82 109.35
C ILE A 29 -1.20 99.73 108.80
N ALA A 30 -2.52 99.89 108.97
CA ALA A 30 -3.50 98.93 108.45
C ALA A 30 -3.56 98.93 106.91
N THR A 31 -3.51 100.08 106.25
CA THR A 31 -3.49 100.16 104.78
C THR A 31 -2.18 99.64 104.19
N LYS A 32 -1.04 99.91 104.83
CA LYS A 32 0.24 99.29 104.47
C LYS A 32 0.22 97.77 104.62
N LEU A 33 -0.35 97.27 105.72
CA LEU A 33 -0.52 95.83 105.94
C LEU A 33 -1.41 95.22 104.84
N ILE A 34 -2.54 95.85 104.51
CA ILE A 34 -3.45 95.39 103.46
C ILE A 34 -2.76 95.42 102.09
N ASN A 35 -2.03 96.49 101.76
CA ASN A 35 -1.27 96.58 100.50
C ASN A 35 -0.15 95.55 100.42
N ASP A 36 0.59 95.30 101.51
CA ASP A 36 1.61 94.26 101.57
C ASP A 36 1.00 92.87 101.43
N MET A 37 -0.18 92.64 102.02
CA MET A 37 -0.95 91.40 101.85
C MET A 37 -1.44 91.25 100.41
N HIS A 38 -1.95 92.31 99.80
CA HIS A 38 -2.40 92.32 98.42
C HIS A 38 -1.23 92.06 97.45
N GLN A 39 -0.10 92.74 97.60
CA GLN A 39 1.09 92.50 96.79
C GLN A 39 1.65 91.09 96.97
N LYS A 40 1.59 90.53 98.19
CA LYS A 40 1.96 89.13 98.44
C LYS A 40 1.00 88.19 97.73
N GLU A 41 -0.29 88.47 97.74
CA GLU A 41 -1.31 87.68 97.05
C GLU A 41 -1.18 87.78 95.51
N GLU A 42 -0.88 88.95 94.96
CA GLU A 42 -0.59 89.14 93.53
C GLU A 42 0.67 88.38 93.12
N ARG A 43 1.77 88.52 93.88
CA ARG A 43 3.01 87.76 93.63
C ARG A 43 2.77 86.26 93.74
N ASN A 44 2.02 85.83 94.75
CA ASN A 44 1.66 84.42 94.93
C ASN A 44 0.77 83.92 93.80
N SER A 45 -0.13 84.75 93.26
CA SER A 45 -1.01 84.41 92.14
C SER A 45 -0.22 84.24 90.85
N VAL A 46 0.74 85.14 90.57
CA VAL A 46 1.64 85.00 89.40
C VAL A 46 2.53 83.76 89.54
N ILE A 47 3.09 83.52 90.71
CA ILE A 47 3.92 82.32 90.96
C ILE A 47 3.07 81.05 90.87
N ASN A 48 1.85 81.04 91.42
CA ASN A 48 0.93 79.91 91.34
C ASN A 48 0.47 79.65 89.90
N TRP A 49 0.20 80.71 89.13
CA TRP A 49 -0.10 80.61 87.70
C TRP A 49 1.04 79.94 86.92
N HIS A 50 2.28 80.38 87.10
CA HIS A 50 3.43 79.75 86.45
C HIS A 50 3.63 78.29 86.89
N LYS A 51 3.46 77.98 88.18
CA LYS A 51 3.53 76.59 88.69
C LYS A 51 2.42 75.71 88.10
N LEU A 52 1.21 76.25 87.98
CA LEU A 52 0.09 75.55 87.37
C LEU A 52 0.34 75.34 85.86
N MET A 53 0.83 76.37 85.17
CA MET A 53 1.18 76.30 83.76
C MET A 53 2.32 75.29 83.49
N GLU A 54 3.35 75.27 84.33
CA GLU A 54 4.45 74.30 84.26
C GLU A 54 3.93 72.88 84.46
N LYS A 55 3.05 72.66 85.45
CA LYS A 55 2.39 71.36 85.68
C LYS A 55 1.53 70.96 84.48
N TRP A 56 0.73 71.87 83.91
CA TRP A 56 -0.05 71.58 82.72
C TRP A 56 0.83 71.25 81.52
N GLN A 57 1.88 72.04 81.27
CA GLN A 57 2.83 71.76 80.19
C GLN A 57 3.50 70.40 80.37
N ALA A 58 3.88 70.04 81.59
CA ALA A 58 4.44 68.73 81.90
C ALA A 58 3.43 67.60 81.59
N VAL A 59 2.18 67.74 82.04
CA VAL A 59 1.11 66.76 81.78
C VAL A 59 0.79 66.66 80.28
N PHE A 60 0.69 67.77 79.56
CA PHE A 60 0.45 67.77 78.11
C PHE A 60 1.60 67.13 77.34
N ARG A 61 2.86 67.44 77.70
CA ARG A 61 4.03 66.80 77.09
C ARG A 61 4.07 65.31 77.37
N GLN A 62 3.76 64.91 78.61
CA GLN A 62 3.72 63.49 78.98
C GLN A 62 2.62 62.75 78.21
N THR A 63 1.41 63.30 78.16
CA THR A 63 0.27 62.71 77.46
C THR A 63 0.56 62.63 75.95
N ARG A 64 1.08 63.70 75.35
CA ARG A 64 1.45 63.72 73.94
C ARG A 64 2.58 62.74 73.62
N ALA A 65 3.58 62.62 74.51
CA ALA A 65 4.65 61.64 74.35
C ALA A 65 4.13 60.19 74.47
N GLN A 66 3.12 59.94 75.32
CA GLN A 66 2.47 58.63 75.43
C GLN A 66 1.65 58.31 74.18
N GLU A 67 0.86 59.26 73.66
CA GLU A 67 0.14 59.12 72.39
C GLU A 67 1.10 58.80 71.24
N LEU A 68 2.17 59.59 71.08
CA LEU A 68 3.14 59.37 70.02
C LEU A 68 3.85 58.02 70.13
N ARG A 69 4.12 57.52 71.35
CA ARG A 69 4.67 56.17 71.55
C ARG A 69 3.66 55.10 71.14
N ALA A 70 2.40 55.25 71.53
CA ALA A 70 1.34 54.33 71.13
C ALA A 70 1.16 54.31 69.60
N ASP A 71 1.20 55.47 68.93
CA ASP A 71 1.15 55.57 67.47
C ASP A 71 2.36 54.91 66.81
N ILE A 72 3.58 55.11 67.35
CA ILE A 72 4.79 54.43 66.87
C ILE A 72 4.66 52.91 67.04
N ASP A 73 4.13 52.44 68.16
CA ASP A 73 3.94 51.01 68.42
C ASP A 73 2.94 50.42 67.42
N VAL A 74 1.81 51.08 67.20
CA VAL A 74 0.82 50.66 66.19
C VAL A 74 1.44 50.64 64.79
N LEU A 75 2.13 51.71 64.38
CA LEU A 75 2.80 51.78 63.08
C LEU A 75 3.88 50.71 62.91
N SER A 76 4.61 50.38 63.97
CA SER A 76 5.63 49.32 63.95
C SER A 76 4.99 47.95 63.77
N GLN A 77 3.86 47.69 64.44
CA GLN A 77 3.12 46.44 64.31
C GLN A 77 2.48 46.30 62.93
N THR A 78 1.88 47.37 62.39
CA THR A 78 1.32 47.34 61.03
C THR A 78 2.42 47.13 60.00
N SER A 79 3.56 47.80 60.15
CA SER A 79 4.71 47.63 59.26
C SER A 79 5.25 46.20 59.31
N LYS A 80 5.38 45.62 60.51
CA LYS A 80 5.81 44.23 60.69
C LYS A 80 4.85 43.25 60.01
N ARG A 81 3.53 43.39 60.21
CA ARG A 81 2.53 42.54 59.56
C ARG A 81 2.60 42.63 58.02
N VAL A 82 2.79 43.84 57.49
CA VAL A 82 2.94 44.05 56.04
C VAL A 82 4.23 43.41 55.52
N LEU A 83 5.34 43.49 56.26
CA LEU A 83 6.59 42.81 55.93
C LEU A 83 6.41 41.30 55.96
N ASP A 84 5.83 40.74 57.02
CA ASP A 84 5.56 39.30 57.13
C ASP A 84 4.68 38.80 55.97
N HIS A 85 3.64 39.55 55.61
CA HIS A 85 2.78 39.23 54.46
C HIS A 85 3.55 39.27 53.13
N LYS A 86 4.37 40.30 52.92
CA LYS A 86 5.24 40.39 51.73
C LYS A 86 6.26 39.25 51.69
N ASP A 87 6.83 38.86 52.82
CA ASP A 87 7.79 37.74 52.91
C ASP A 87 7.12 36.40 52.59
N ILE A 88 5.87 36.20 53.01
CA ILE A 88 5.07 35.02 52.63
C ILE A 88 4.87 35.01 51.10
N ILE A 89 4.42 36.12 50.52
CA ILE A 89 4.22 36.23 49.07
C ILE A 89 5.52 35.99 48.31
N ILE A 90 6.65 36.54 48.78
CA ILE A 90 7.96 36.32 48.15
C ILE A 90 8.32 34.83 48.17
N LYS A 91 8.11 34.14 49.30
CA LYS A 91 8.37 32.69 49.39
C LYS A 91 7.50 31.90 48.43
N GLU A 92 6.19 32.18 48.40
CA GLU A 92 5.26 31.53 47.47
C GLU A 92 5.67 31.75 46.00
N LEU A 93 6.04 32.98 45.62
CA LEU A 93 6.51 33.28 44.28
C LEU A 93 7.83 32.57 43.94
N VAL A 94 8.75 32.45 44.90
CA VAL A 94 10.02 31.72 44.71
C VAL A 94 9.76 30.23 44.51
N ASP A 95 8.84 29.64 45.27
CA ASP A 95 8.47 28.23 45.13
C ASP A 95 7.75 27.98 43.80
N GLN A 96 6.81 28.85 43.40
CA GLN A 96 6.18 28.78 42.08
C GLN A 96 7.20 28.91 40.93
N LEU A 97 8.17 29.81 41.04
CA LEU A 97 9.26 29.93 40.05
C LEU A 97 10.13 28.68 40.00
N ARG A 98 10.38 28.03 41.14
CA ARG A 98 11.14 26.77 41.20
C ARG A 98 10.37 25.63 40.55
N GLU A 99 9.10 25.47 40.89
CA GLU A 99 8.22 24.44 40.31
C GLU A 99 8.07 24.63 38.81
N SER A 100 7.81 25.86 38.35
CA SER A 100 7.72 26.22 36.93
C SER A 100 8.99 25.85 36.16
N LYS A 101 10.18 26.01 36.75
CA LYS A 101 11.46 25.61 36.14
C LYS A 101 11.71 24.10 36.15
N GLN A 102 11.16 23.35 37.10
CA GLN A 102 11.35 21.89 37.18
C GLN A 102 10.52 21.13 36.13
N GLN A 103 9.35 21.64 35.76
CA GLN A 103 8.48 21.01 34.76
C GLN A 103 9.17 20.81 33.38
N PRO A 104 9.79 21.84 32.76
CA PRO A 104 10.47 21.66 31.47
C PRO A 104 11.70 20.75 31.57
N LEU A 105 12.42 20.77 32.70
CA LEU A 105 13.56 19.87 32.93
C LEU A 105 13.15 18.41 32.98
N ARG A 106 12.03 18.10 33.66
CA ARG A 106 11.47 16.73 33.68
C ARG A 106 10.99 16.29 32.30
N TYR A 107 10.36 17.19 31.55
CA TYR A 107 9.95 16.91 30.18
C TYR A 107 11.15 16.58 29.28
N LEU A 108 12.23 17.38 29.36
CA LEU A 108 13.47 17.13 28.62
C LEU A 108 14.08 15.76 28.97
N GLN A 109 14.17 15.43 30.25
CA GLN A 109 14.68 14.12 30.70
C GLN A 109 13.84 12.95 30.16
N ASN A 110 12.52 13.09 30.13
CA ASN A 110 11.64 12.06 29.56
C ASN A 110 11.84 11.92 28.05
N VAL A 111 12.02 13.03 27.33
CA VAL A 111 12.33 13.01 25.89
C VAL A 111 13.68 12.36 25.63
N ASP A 112 14.70 12.66 26.42
CA ASP A 112 16.03 12.05 26.29
C ASP A 112 15.97 10.53 26.53
N GLN A 113 15.27 10.09 27.58
CA GLN A 113 15.04 8.66 27.83
C GLN A 113 14.31 7.98 26.67
N LEU A 114 13.28 8.63 26.11
CA LEU A 114 12.56 8.11 24.96
C LEU A 114 13.45 8.03 23.71
N LEU A 115 14.28 9.06 23.46
CA LEU A 115 15.24 9.06 22.37
C LEU A 115 16.24 7.93 22.51
N ASP A 116 16.76 7.66 23.70
CA ASP A 116 17.72 6.59 23.93
C ASP A 116 17.08 5.21 23.75
N GLN A 117 15.83 5.01 24.19
CA GLN A 117 15.07 3.79 23.88
C GLN A 117 14.90 3.59 22.36
N HIS A 118 14.60 4.66 21.62
CA HIS A 118 14.48 4.57 20.16
C HIS A 118 15.82 4.28 19.48
N LYS A 119 16.92 4.91 19.92
CA LYS A 119 18.27 4.61 19.42
C LYS A 119 18.64 3.16 19.67
N SER A 120 18.41 2.63 20.88
CA SER A 120 18.68 1.22 21.19
C SER A 120 17.84 0.28 20.35
N ARG A 121 16.55 0.58 20.13
CA ARG A 121 15.68 -0.21 19.25
C ARG A 121 16.16 -0.18 17.80
N LEU A 122 16.57 0.97 17.29
CA LEU A 122 17.10 1.11 15.93
C LEU A 122 18.43 0.35 15.77
N ALA A 123 19.34 0.45 16.74
CA ALA A 123 20.60 -0.29 16.74
C ALA A 123 20.37 -1.80 16.72
N PHE A 124 19.43 -2.30 17.53
CA PHE A 124 19.04 -3.71 17.55
C PHE A 124 18.43 -4.17 16.23
N LEU A 125 17.54 -3.35 15.63
CA LEU A 125 16.95 -3.66 14.33
C LEU A 125 18.02 -3.70 13.24
N ASN A 126 18.91 -2.71 13.18
CA ASN A 126 20.01 -2.68 12.22
C ASN A 126 20.93 -3.90 12.39
N GLN A 127 21.30 -4.23 13.64
CA GLN A 127 22.09 -5.43 13.90
C GLN A 127 21.40 -6.69 13.39
N LYS A 128 20.08 -6.83 13.62
CA LYS A 128 19.31 -7.97 13.09
C LYS A 128 19.30 -8.02 11.57
N PHE A 129 19.08 -6.88 10.92
CA PHE A 129 19.14 -6.80 9.46
C PHE A 129 20.52 -7.17 8.93
N ASP A 130 21.59 -6.69 9.56
CA ASP A 130 22.95 -7.01 9.18
C ASP A 130 23.24 -8.50 9.36
N THR A 131 22.81 -9.11 10.48
CA THR A 131 22.96 -10.55 10.69
C THR A 131 22.16 -11.37 9.67
N GLU A 132 20.91 -10.99 9.39
CA GLU A 132 20.08 -11.69 8.39
C GLU A 132 20.70 -11.56 6.99
N LEU A 133 21.28 -10.41 6.65
CA LEU A 133 21.99 -10.22 5.39
C LEU A 133 23.27 -11.05 5.31
N ASP A 134 24.03 -11.12 6.40
CA ASP A 134 25.27 -11.91 6.46
C ASP A 134 25.00 -13.41 6.46
N ASP A 135 23.85 -13.86 6.97
CA ASP A 135 23.40 -15.26 6.90
C ASP A 135 22.87 -15.62 5.49
N LEU A 136 22.10 -14.74 4.85
CA LEU A 136 21.54 -14.99 3.51
C LEU A 136 22.58 -14.90 2.39
N ARG A 137 23.61 -14.06 2.55
CA ARG A 137 24.64 -13.85 1.54
C ARG A 137 25.42 -15.13 1.16
N PRO A 138 25.92 -15.96 2.11
CA PRO A 138 26.60 -17.21 1.78
C PRO A 138 25.65 -18.23 1.15
N GLU A 139 24.40 -18.33 1.60
CA GLU A 139 23.39 -19.21 0.99
C GLU A 139 23.18 -18.85 -0.48
N PHE A 140 22.91 -17.58 -0.78
CA PHE A 140 22.73 -17.11 -2.15
C PHE A 140 23.99 -17.31 -3.01
N ASN A 141 25.17 -17.07 -2.45
CA ASN A 141 26.42 -17.28 -3.17
C ASN A 141 26.69 -18.76 -3.46
N SER A 142 26.37 -19.64 -2.50
CA SER A 142 26.48 -21.09 -2.65
C SER A 142 25.52 -21.61 -3.72
N ASP A 143 24.24 -21.21 -3.65
CA ASP A 143 23.22 -21.57 -4.64
C ASP A 143 23.61 -21.08 -6.03
N ARG A 144 24.08 -19.83 -6.14
CA ARG A 144 24.58 -19.28 -7.41
C ARG A 144 25.75 -20.11 -7.94
N GLN A 145 26.70 -20.49 -7.09
CA GLN A 145 27.84 -21.31 -7.51
C GLN A 145 27.40 -22.70 -7.95
N GLN A 146 26.47 -23.34 -7.23
CA GLN A 146 25.92 -24.64 -7.61
C GLN A 146 25.20 -24.58 -8.96
N VAL A 147 24.35 -23.57 -9.18
CA VAL A 147 23.66 -23.36 -10.46
C VAL A 147 24.66 -23.14 -11.60
N MET A 148 25.71 -22.36 -11.37
CA MET A 148 26.75 -22.13 -12.38
C MET A 148 27.52 -23.41 -12.71
N VAL A 149 27.90 -24.21 -11.71
CA VAL A 149 28.59 -25.49 -11.93
C VAL A 149 27.70 -26.48 -12.68
N GLN A 150 26.43 -26.60 -12.28
CA GLN A 150 25.47 -27.46 -12.98
C GLN A 150 25.29 -27.02 -14.43
N HIS A 151 25.12 -25.72 -14.66
CA HIS A 151 24.99 -25.18 -16.02
C HIS A 151 26.22 -25.47 -16.89
N GLN A 152 27.43 -25.35 -16.33
CA GLN A 152 28.66 -25.69 -17.04
C GLN A 152 28.73 -27.19 -17.38
N GLN A 153 28.32 -28.07 -16.46
CA GLN A 153 28.24 -29.51 -16.68
C GLN A 153 27.23 -29.86 -17.78
N ASP A 154 26.04 -29.27 -17.74
CA ASP A 154 25.00 -29.48 -18.74
C ASP A 154 25.46 -29.01 -20.13
N CYS A 155 26.15 -27.87 -20.21
CA CYS A 155 26.71 -27.37 -21.46
C CYS A 155 27.82 -28.28 -22.01
N ALA A 156 28.67 -28.84 -21.16
CA ALA A 156 29.69 -29.81 -21.57
C ALA A 156 29.04 -31.09 -22.10
N TYR A 157 28.07 -31.63 -21.36
CA TYR A 157 27.31 -32.81 -21.78
C TYR A 157 26.60 -32.60 -23.12
N GLN A 158 25.92 -31.46 -23.30
CA GLN A 158 25.26 -31.15 -24.57
C GLN A 158 26.26 -31.07 -25.73
N LYS A 159 27.44 -30.49 -25.53
CA LYS A 159 28.50 -30.46 -26.55
C LYS A 159 28.98 -31.87 -26.90
N ASP A 160 29.18 -32.73 -25.91
CA ASP A 160 29.62 -34.11 -26.13
C ASP A 160 28.56 -34.92 -26.89
N VAL A 161 27.28 -34.73 -26.57
CA VAL A 161 26.16 -35.36 -27.30
C VAL A 161 26.09 -34.85 -28.73
N CYS A 162 26.18 -33.53 -28.96
CA CYS A 162 26.22 -32.97 -30.32
C CYS A 162 27.39 -33.55 -31.12
N PHE A 163 28.58 -33.60 -30.53
CA PHE A 163 29.76 -34.17 -31.18
C PHE A 163 29.61 -35.65 -31.52
N ALA A 164 28.98 -36.44 -30.64
CA ALA A 164 28.69 -37.85 -30.90
C ALA A 164 27.65 -38.04 -32.01
N LEU A 165 26.62 -37.18 -32.06
CA LEU A 165 25.62 -37.16 -33.13
C LEU A 165 26.26 -36.79 -34.47
N ASP A 166 27.08 -35.73 -34.52
CA ASP A 166 27.78 -35.32 -35.74
C ASP A 166 28.69 -36.43 -36.29
N GLN A 167 29.37 -37.18 -35.41
CA GLN A 167 30.16 -38.34 -35.81
C GLN A 167 29.30 -39.48 -36.36
N HIS A 168 28.17 -39.77 -35.71
CA HIS A 168 27.24 -40.79 -36.18
C HIS A 168 26.67 -40.44 -37.54
N ASP A 169 26.26 -39.19 -37.75
CA ASP A 169 25.68 -38.71 -39.00
C ASP A 169 26.73 -38.70 -40.12
N SER A 170 27.95 -38.24 -39.83
CA SER A 170 29.08 -38.32 -40.78
C SER A 170 29.43 -39.76 -41.16
N ALA A 171 29.38 -40.70 -40.21
CA ALA A 171 29.59 -42.12 -40.49
C ALA A 171 28.45 -42.74 -41.32
N ALA A 172 27.20 -42.36 -41.03
CA ALA A 172 26.02 -42.78 -41.78
C ALA A 172 26.07 -42.26 -43.23
N ASP A 173 26.44 -40.99 -43.42
CA ASP A 173 26.64 -40.39 -44.73
C ASP A 173 27.75 -41.08 -45.51
N SER A 174 28.90 -41.34 -44.86
CA SER A 174 30.01 -42.07 -45.48
C SER A 174 29.60 -43.48 -45.91
N LYS A 175 28.83 -44.18 -45.08
CA LYS A 175 28.29 -45.50 -45.40
C LYS A 175 27.31 -45.43 -46.58
N ALA A 176 26.39 -44.47 -46.58
CA ALA A 176 25.45 -44.26 -47.68
C ALA A 176 26.16 -43.95 -49.00
N GLN A 177 27.23 -43.15 -48.97
CA GLN A 177 28.07 -42.88 -50.14
C GLN A 177 28.78 -44.14 -50.64
N LEU A 178 29.35 -44.95 -49.75
CA LEU A 178 29.99 -46.22 -50.12
C LEU A 178 28.99 -47.21 -50.72
N GLU A 179 27.80 -47.35 -50.14
CA GLU A 179 26.72 -48.18 -50.68
C GLU A 179 26.26 -47.67 -52.05
N PHE A 180 26.13 -46.37 -52.23
CA PHE A 180 25.81 -45.77 -53.53
C PHE A 180 26.87 -46.09 -54.59
N LEU A 181 28.16 -45.92 -54.26
CA LEU A 181 29.25 -46.25 -55.18
C LEU A 181 29.29 -47.74 -55.50
N SER A 182 29.10 -48.61 -54.51
CA SER A 182 29.01 -50.06 -54.72
C SER A 182 27.88 -50.42 -55.68
N ASN A 183 26.68 -49.89 -55.45
CA ASN A 183 25.53 -50.10 -56.33
C ASN A 183 25.82 -49.60 -57.75
N GLN A 184 26.49 -48.46 -57.89
CA GLN A 184 26.89 -47.94 -59.20
C GLN A 184 27.87 -48.90 -59.91
N HIS A 185 28.85 -49.44 -59.19
CA HIS A 185 29.79 -50.43 -59.72
C HIS A 185 29.08 -51.74 -60.09
N ASP A 186 28.16 -52.23 -59.27
CA ASP A 186 27.39 -53.45 -59.55
C ASP A 186 26.52 -53.30 -60.81
N ILE A 187 25.90 -52.12 -61.00
CA ILE A 187 25.13 -51.83 -62.21
C ILE A 187 26.05 -51.79 -63.44
N LYS A 188 27.21 -51.14 -63.34
CA LYS A 188 28.20 -51.09 -64.43
C LYS A 188 28.72 -52.48 -64.78
N ASN A 189 29.02 -53.31 -63.78
CA ASN A 189 29.48 -54.68 -63.98
C ASN A 189 28.40 -55.52 -64.66
N LYS A 190 27.15 -55.47 -64.19
CA LYS A 190 26.02 -56.15 -64.85
C LYS A 190 25.84 -55.71 -66.30
N TYR A 191 26.04 -54.43 -66.60
CA TYR A 191 25.99 -53.93 -67.97
C TYR A 191 27.13 -54.49 -68.82
N ILE A 192 28.36 -54.53 -68.31
CA ILE A 192 29.51 -55.13 -69.00
C ILE A 192 29.26 -56.62 -69.25
N GLU A 193 28.82 -57.37 -68.24
CA GLU A 193 28.48 -58.79 -68.36
C GLU A 193 27.40 -59.04 -69.43
N GLN A 194 26.38 -58.18 -69.50
CA GLN A 194 25.36 -58.26 -70.56
C GLN A 194 25.94 -57.96 -71.95
N MET A 195 26.80 -56.95 -72.06
CA MET A 195 27.49 -56.62 -73.31
C MET A 195 28.39 -57.76 -73.79
N ASP A 196 29.14 -58.40 -72.88
CA ASP A 196 30.00 -59.53 -73.18
C ASP A 196 29.19 -60.77 -73.56
N ALA A 197 28.07 -61.02 -72.87
CA ALA A 197 27.15 -62.10 -73.23
C ALA A 197 26.54 -61.91 -74.64
N GLN A 198 26.13 -60.67 -74.97
CA GLN A 198 25.65 -60.33 -76.32
C GLN A 198 26.74 -60.47 -77.38
N ARG A 199 27.96 -60.04 -77.06
CA ARG A 199 29.12 -60.21 -77.97
C ARG A 199 29.38 -61.68 -78.24
N ALA A 200 29.42 -62.51 -77.19
CA ALA A 200 29.61 -63.95 -77.33
C ALA A 200 28.49 -64.60 -78.17
N GLN A 201 27.24 -64.17 -78.00
CA GLN A 201 26.14 -64.64 -78.86
C GLN A 201 26.36 -64.28 -80.34
N LEU A 202 26.74 -63.03 -80.62
CA LEU A 202 27.00 -62.59 -82.00
C LEU A 202 28.22 -63.29 -82.61
N GLU A 203 29.27 -63.54 -81.82
CA GLU A 203 30.43 -64.32 -82.25
C GLU A 203 30.04 -65.76 -82.62
N LEU A 204 29.18 -66.41 -81.83
CA LEU A 204 28.63 -67.74 -82.15
C LEU A 204 27.80 -67.73 -83.46
N GLU A 205 26.95 -66.73 -83.65
CA GLU A 205 26.17 -66.56 -84.89
C GLU A 205 27.08 -66.31 -86.09
N LEU A 206 28.13 -65.49 -85.93
CA LEU A 206 29.13 -65.25 -86.97
C LEU A 206 29.92 -66.51 -87.31
N GLU A 207 30.34 -67.29 -86.32
CA GLU A 207 31.00 -68.58 -86.52
C GLU A 207 30.09 -69.57 -87.24
N GLU A 208 28.80 -69.62 -86.89
CA GLU A 208 27.81 -70.46 -87.57
C GLU A 208 27.64 -70.03 -89.04
N MET A 209 27.47 -68.73 -89.30
CA MET A 209 27.37 -68.20 -90.67
C MET A 209 28.67 -68.42 -91.46
N TRP A 210 29.82 -68.28 -90.82
CA TRP A 210 31.12 -68.54 -91.43
C TRP A 210 31.27 -70.02 -91.80
N LYS A 211 30.84 -70.91 -90.91
CA LYS A 211 30.78 -72.35 -91.18
C LYS A 211 29.82 -72.66 -92.33
N GLN A 212 28.65 -72.03 -92.37
CA GLN A 212 27.71 -72.18 -93.50
C GLN A 212 28.32 -71.68 -94.82
N LEU A 213 29.05 -70.55 -94.81
CA LEU A 213 29.77 -70.06 -95.98
C LEU A 213 30.90 -71.01 -96.39
N GLN A 214 31.61 -71.59 -95.42
CA GLN A 214 32.66 -72.55 -95.68
C GLN A 214 32.08 -73.85 -96.24
N ASP A 215 31.00 -74.37 -95.67
CA ASP A 215 30.24 -75.52 -96.19
C ASP A 215 29.68 -75.21 -97.60
N ALA A 216 29.19 -73.99 -97.86
CA ALA A 216 28.75 -73.56 -99.20
C ALA A 216 29.93 -73.48 -100.19
N THR A 217 31.10 -73.03 -99.72
CA THR A 217 32.31 -72.98 -100.55
C THR A 217 32.88 -74.36 -100.80
N CYS A 218 32.84 -75.25 -99.81
CA CYS A 218 33.20 -76.66 -99.91
C CYS A 218 32.25 -77.38 -100.84
N THR A 219 30.93 -77.25 -100.67
CA THR A 219 29.94 -77.82 -101.61
C THR A 219 30.05 -77.21 -103.01
N TYR A 220 30.47 -75.95 -103.15
CA TYR A 220 30.78 -75.35 -104.45
C TYR A 220 32.08 -75.93 -105.05
N HIS A 221 33.13 -76.10 -104.26
CA HIS A 221 34.36 -76.78 -104.69
C HIS A 221 34.07 -78.22 -105.05
N GLU A 222 33.38 -78.97 -104.19
CA GLU A 222 32.88 -80.32 -104.44
C GLU A 222 31.93 -80.34 -105.64
N ALA A 223 31.10 -79.32 -105.90
CA ALA A 223 30.29 -79.29 -107.12
C ALA A 223 31.11 -78.90 -108.36
N THR A 224 32.25 -78.21 -108.23
CA THR A 224 33.13 -77.84 -109.34
C THR A 224 34.12 -78.97 -109.65
N ASP A 225 34.65 -79.64 -108.63
CA ASP A 225 35.36 -80.91 -108.67
C ASP A 225 34.41 -82.03 -109.12
N ASP A 226 33.20 -82.04 -108.58
CA ASP A 226 31.89 -82.46 -109.09
C ASP A 226 31.79 -82.32 -110.60
N HIS A 227 31.79 -81.11 -111.15
CA HIS A 227 31.67 -80.86 -112.60
C HIS A 227 32.90 -81.36 -113.38
N HIS A 228 34.11 -81.31 -112.80
CA HIS A 228 35.32 -81.89 -113.39
C HIS A 228 35.28 -83.43 -113.41
N ALA A 229 34.72 -84.06 -112.37
CA ALA A 229 34.59 -85.50 -112.21
C ALA A 229 33.31 -86.03 -112.88
N THR A 230 32.23 -85.25 -112.97
CA THR A 230 30.98 -85.56 -113.69
C THR A 230 31.11 -85.30 -115.17
N CYS A 231 32.03 -84.48 -115.67
CA CYS A 231 32.43 -84.57 -117.08
C CYS A 231 33.10 -85.93 -117.38
N ALA A 232 33.71 -86.57 -116.38
CA ALA A 232 34.25 -87.94 -116.47
C ALA A 232 33.26 -89.05 -116.07
N ILE A 233 32.23 -88.77 -115.26
CA ILE A 233 31.26 -89.75 -114.71
C ILE A 233 29.88 -89.66 -115.39
N LEU A 234 29.53 -88.58 -116.09
CA LEU A 234 28.35 -88.50 -116.99
C LEU A 234 28.53 -89.30 -118.29
N GLN A 235 29.64 -90.05 -118.43
CA GLN A 235 29.78 -91.19 -119.36
C GLN A 235 29.43 -92.56 -118.72
N ALA A 236 29.15 -92.62 -117.42
CA ALA A 236 28.78 -93.85 -116.71
C ALA A 236 27.69 -93.61 -115.65
N ARG A 237 26.61 -92.99 -116.12
CA ARG A 237 25.19 -93.18 -115.78
C ARG A 237 24.77 -93.66 -114.37
N ASP A 238 23.87 -92.87 -113.80
CA ASP A 238 22.68 -93.17 -112.97
C ASP A 238 22.64 -94.43 -112.07
N GLY A 239 22.52 -94.16 -110.76
CA GLY A 239 21.88 -95.04 -109.77
C GLY A 239 22.71 -95.12 -108.49
N PRO A 240 22.30 -94.53 -107.34
CA PRO A 240 20.98 -94.75 -106.73
C PRO A 240 20.42 -93.59 -105.84
N SER A 241 19.19 -93.13 -106.08
CA SER A 241 18.52 -92.06 -105.29
C SER A 241 17.68 -92.56 -104.09
N CYS A 242 17.95 -93.73 -103.52
CA CYS A 242 17.06 -94.32 -102.50
C CYS A 242 17.56 -94.20 -101.04
N CYS A 243 18.86 -93.98 -100.81
CA CYS A 243 19.43 -94.05 -99.45
C CYS A 243 19.48 -92.71 -98.70
N GLN A 244 19.23 -91.57 -99.36
CA GLN A 244 19.23 -90.25 -98.71
C GLN A 244 17.90 -89.90 -98.01
N THR A 245 16.82 -90.61 -98.33
CA THR A 245 15.47 -90.33 -97.80
C THR A 245 15.34 -90.81 -96.35
N ASP A 246 15.86 -92.00 -96.01
CA ASP A 246 15.79 -92.58 -94.65
C ASP A 246 16.63 -91.84 -93.59
N ALA A 247 17.70 -91.15 -94.00
CA ALA A 247 18.53 -90.38 -93.08
C ALA A 247 17.89 -89.03 -92.69
N ARG A 248 17.03 -88.47 -93.56
CA ARG A 248 16.34 -87.20 -93.32
C ARG A 248 15.17 -87.38 -92.34
N ASP A 249 14.44 -88.49 -92.41
CA ASP A 249 13.29 -88.77 -91.52
C ASP A 249 13.69 -88.98 -90.05
N LYS A 250 14.85 -89.61 -89.80
CA LYS A 250 15.37 -89.81 -88.43
C LYS A 250 15.83 -88.51 -87.77
N ARG A 251 16.23 -87.50 -88.55
CA ARG A 251 16.64 -86.17 -88.04
C ARG A 251 15.41 -85.32 -87.69
N ILE A 252 14.32 -85.47 -88.44
CA ILE A 252 13.04 -84.81 -88.17
C ILE A 252 12.42 -85.32 -86.86
N GLN A 253 12.43 -86.64 -86.60
CA GLN A 253 11.95 -87.21 -85.33
C GLN A 253 12.68 -86.64 -84.09
N LYS A 254 14.02 -86.53 -84.13
CA LYS A 254 14.80 -85.98 -83.01
C LYS A 254 14.49 -84.51 -82.72
N ILE A 255 14.30 -83.69 -83.77
CA ILE A 255 13.92 -82.28 -83.61
C ILE A 255 12.49 -82.17 -83.08
N GLN A 256 11.60 -83.08 -83.50
CA GLN A 256 10.22 -83.11 -83.03
C GLN A 256 10.14 -83.47 -81.53
N GLU A 257 10.97 -84.39 -81.05
CA GLU A 257 11.08 -84.74 -79.63
C GLU A 257 11.64 -83.59 -78.77
N THR A 258 12.66 -82.86 -79.25
CA THR A 258 13.17 -81.67 -78.53
C THR A 258 12.16 -80.53 -78.50
N CYS A 259 11.40 -80.32 -79.58
CA CYS A 259 10.32 -79.34 -79.60
C CYS A 259 9.16 -79.68 -78.67
N VAL A 260 8.88 -80.96 -78.41
CA VAL A 260 7.85 -81.39 -77.45
C VAL A 260 8.35 -81.20 -76.02
N THR A 261 9.56 -81.65 -75.70
CA THR A 261 10.14 -81.49 -74.35
C THR A 261 10.31 -80.03 -73.92
N LEU A 262 10.70 -79.13 -74.84
CA LEU A 262 10.75 -77.69 -74.56
C LEU A 262 9.35 -77.09 -74.35
N ARG A 263 8.35 -77.53 -75.11
CA ARG A 263 6.94 -77.12 -74.92
C ARG A 263 6.41 -77.53 -73.55
N ASP A 264 6.74 -78.74 -73.10
CA ASP A 264 6.31 -79.24 -71.80
C ASP A 264 7.02 -78.52 -70.65
N LYS A 265 8.32 -78.21 -70.78
CA LYS A 265 9.05 -77.37 -69.80
C LYS A 265 8.47 -75.94 -69.72
N PHE A 266 8.17 -75.33 -70.86
CA PHE A 266 7.54 -74.01 -70.90
C PHE A 266 6.15 -74.04 -70.23
N ARG A 267 5.35 -75.08 -70.53
CA ARG A 267 4.03 -75.27 -69.91
C ARG A 267 4.12 -75.48 -68.40
N ALA A 268 5.10 -76.24 -67.92
CA ALA A 268 5.35 -76.45 -66.49
C ALA A 268 5.76 -75.14 -65.79
N SER A 269 6.67 -74.36 -66.37
CA SER A 269 7.08 -73.05 -65.85
C SER A 269 5.91 -72.06 -65.82
N MET A 270 5.09 -72.02 -66.88
CA MET A 270 3.86 -71.23 -66.94
C MET A 270 2.85 -71.63 -65.86
N GLN A 271 2.61 -72.92 -65.65
CA GLN A 271 1.70 -73.41 -64.61
C GLN A 271 2.21 -73.08 -63.21
N GLN A 272 3.51 -73.18 -62.98
CA GLN A 272 4.14 -72.83 -61.70
C GLN A 272 4.04 -71.32 -61.42
N ALA A 273 4.28 -70.48 -62.43
CA ALA A 273 4.09 -69.03 -62.31
C ALA A 273 2.62 -68.68 -62.04
N GLN A 274 1.68 -69.32 -62.76
CA GLN A 274 0.25 -69.08 -62.63
C GLN A 274 -0.31 -69.57 -61.28
N ALA A 275 0.28 -70.62 -60.68
CA ALA A 275 -0.03 -71.07 -59.33
C ALA A 275 0.52 -70.14 -58.24
N ALA A 276 1.61 -69.41 -58.50
CA ALA A 276 2.21 -68.46 -57.55
C ALA A 276 1.59 -67.06 -57.59
N MET A 277 0.97 -66.65 -58.71
CA MET A 277 0.32 -65.34 -58.86
C MET A 277 -0.76 -65.03 -57.79
N PRO A 278 -1.66 -65.95 -57.40
CA PRO A 278 -2.69 -65.66 -56.40
C PRO A 278 -2.12 -65.34 -55.01
N SER A 279 -1.05 -66.03 -54.59
CA SER A 279 -0.44 -65.81 -53.29
C SER A 279 0.32 -64.48 -53.26
N GLN A 280 1.04 -64.14 -54.32
CA GLN A 280 1.66 -62.81 -54.47
C GLN A 280 0.64 -61.68 -54.50
N GLN A 281 -0.47 -61.86 -55.21
CA GLN A 281 -1.56 -60.86 -55.25
C GLN A 281 -2.19 -60.68 -53.86
N ALA A 282 -2.43 -61.78 -53.12
CA ALA A 282 -2.93 -61.72 -51.75
C ALA A 282 -1.95 -61.00 -50.79
N HIS A 283 -0.63 -61.23 -50.94
CA HIS A 283 0.39 -60.51 -50.16
C HIS A 283 0.41 -59.01 -50.49
N LYS A 284 0.30 -58.65 -51.77
CA LYS A 284 0.22 -57.25 -52.21
C LYS A 284 -1.04 -56.57 -51.65
N GLU A 285 -2.20 -57.21 -51.76
CA GLU A 285 -3.46 -56.68 -51.23
C GLU A 285 -3.41 -56.49 -49.70
N LYS A 286 -2.85 -57.46 -48.97
CA LYS A 286 -2.64 -57.35 -47.53
C LYS A 286 -1.73 -56.17 -47.16
N ALA A 287 -0.60 -56.01 -47.86
CA ALA A 287 0.31 -54.89 -47.64
C ALA A 287 -0.37 -53.54 -47.95
N THR A 288 -1.11 -53.45 -49.06
CA THR A 288 -1.85 -52.22 -49.41
C THR A 288 -2.93 -51.86 -48.39
N ASN A 289 -3.63 -52.87 -47.85
CA ASN A 289 -4.66 -52.66 -46.84
C ASN A 289 -4.06 -52.18 -45.52
N GLN A 290 -2.94 -52.77 -45.09
CA GLN A 290 -2.19 -52.33 -43.91
C GLN A 290 -1.68 -50.88 -44.06
N CYS A 291 -1.11 -50.53 -45.22
CA CYS A 291 -0.68 -49.16 -45.49
C CYS A 291 -1.86 -48.17 -45.47
N ARG A 292 -3.01 -48.55 -46.04
CA ARG A 292 -4.23 -47.71 -46.02
C ARG A 292 -4.73 -47.51 -44.60
N GLU A 293 -4.76 -48.57 -43.80
CA GLU A 293 -5.21 -48.54 -42.41
C GLU A 293 -4.30 -47.65 -41.54
N GLN A 294 -2.98 -47.83 -41.62
CA GLN A 294 -2.02 -46.97 -40.93
C GLN A 294 -2.15 -45.50 -41.35
N ARG A 295 -2.38 -45.23 -42.64
CA ARG A 295 -2.59 -43.86 -43.14
C ARG A 295 -3.87 -43.23 -42.61
N THR A 296 -4.95 -44.01 -42.48
CA THR A 296 -6.19 -43.53 -41.82
C THR A 296 -5.99 -43.30 -40.33
N GLN A 297 -5.26 -44.17 -39.63
CA GLN A 297 -4.93 -43.98 -38.21
C GLN A 297 -4.11 -42.72 -37.99
N LEU A 298 -3.07 -42.48 -38.80
CA LEU A 298 -2.29 -41.24 -38.77
C LEU A 298 -3.15 -40.00 -39.07
N GLY A 299 -4.04 -40.09 -40.05
CA GLY A 299 -4.99 -39.03 -40.37
C GLY A 299 -5.90 -38.69 -39.17
N ASN A 300 -6.43 -39.71 -38.51
CA ASN A 300 -7.28 -39.57 -37.32
C ASN A 300 -6.51 -38.96 -36.14
N ILE A 301 -5.29 -39.43 -35.86
CA ILE A 301 -4.42 -38.89 -34.80
C ILE A 301 -4.10 -37.41 -35.07
N CYS A 302 -3.71 -37.07 -36.30
CA CYS A 302 -3.46 -35.68 -36.70
C CYS A 302 -4.70 -34.80 -36.54
N ALA A 303 -5.89 -35.29 -36.91
CA ALA A 303 -7.14 -34.55 -36.72
C ALA A 303 -7.47 -34.35 -35.23
N GLN A 304 -7.25 -35.37 -34.39
CA GLN A 304 -7.42 -35.27 -32.94
C GLN A 304 -6.46 -34.24 -32.33
N TYR A 305 -5.17 -34.26 -32.68
CA TYR A 305 -4.21 -33.26 -32.19
C TYR A 305 -4.58 -31.84 -32.63
N LYS A 306 -4.96 -31.65 -33.90
CA LYS A 306 -5.45 -30.35 -34.40
C LYS A 306 -6.66 -29.85 -33.63
N ASN A 307 -7.62 -30.72 -33.35
CA ASN A 307 -8.80 -30.39 -32.55
C ASN A 307 -8.44 -30.07 -31.10
N ASN A 308 -7.54 -30.83 -30.48
CA ASN A 308 -7.09 -30.61 -29.11
C ASN A 308 -6.34 -29.28 -28.97
N ILE A 309 -5.43 -28.97 -29.89
CA ILE A 309 -4.72 -27.69 -29.93
C ILE A 309 -5.70 -26.54 -30.12
N SER A 310 -6.66 -26.67 -31.05
CA SER A 310 -7.69 -25.63 -31.28
C SER A 310 -8.55 -25.39 -30.03
N LYS A 311 -8.95 -26.47 -29.32
CA LYS A 311 -9.66 -26.37 -28.04
C LYS A 311 -8.81 -25.67 -26.98
N LEU A 312 -7.53 -26.02 -26.87
CA LEU A 312 -6.61 -25.43 -25.89
C LEU A 312 -6.41 -23.94 -26.16
N ILE A 313 -6.21 -23.53 -27.43
CA ILE A 313 -6.08 -22.12 -27.82
C ILE A 313 -7.37 -21.35 -27.52
N MET A 314 -8.53 -21.95 -27.79
CA MET A 314 -9.81 -21.30 -27.49
C MET A 314 -10.02 -21.14 -25.99
N GLN A 315 -9.67 -22.16 -25.19
CA GLN A 315 -9.76 -22.09 -23.74
C GLN A 315 -8.75 -21.10 -23.13
N SER A 316 -7.50 -21.09 -23.60
CA SER A 316 -6.48 -20.16 -23.13
C SER A 316 -6.82 -18.71 -23.48
N SER A 317 -7.29 -18.46 -24.71
CA SER A 317 -7.74 -17.12 -25.11
C SER A 317 -8.99 -16.66 -24.37
N ALA A 318 -9.94 -17.56 -24.06
CA ALA A 318 -11.09 -17.25 -23.22
C ALA A 318 -10.69 -16.94 -21.78
N ALA A 319 -9.77 -17.71 -21.19
CA ALA A 319 -9.23 -17.46 -19.86
C ALA A 319 -8.47 -16.12 -19.81
N ALA A 320 -7.63 -15.84 -20.80
CA ALA A 320 -6.90 -14.58 -20.92
C ALA A 320 -7.86 -13.38 -21.01
N LYS A 321 -8.92 -13.46 -21.83
CA LYS A 321 -9.95 -12.41 -21.90
C LYS A 321 -10.68 -12.20 -20.56
N LYS A 322 -11.00 -13.27 -19.84
CA LYS A 322 -11.62 -13.18 -18.51
C LYS A 322 -10.68 -12.50 -17.50
N LEU A 323 -9.41 -12.91 -17.46
CA LEU A 323 -8.40 -12.32 -16.59
C LEU A 323 -8.16 -10.84 -16.93
N GLN A 324 -8.07 -10.49 -18.21
CA GLN A 324 -7.99 -9.10 -18.64
C GLN A 324 -9.20 -8.28 -18.17
N GLY A 325 -10.40 -8.85 -18.24
CA GLY A 325 -11.61 -8.23 -17.70
C GLY A 325 -11.55 -8.00 -16.19
N VAL A 326 -10.97 -8.91 -15.42
CA VAL A 326 -10.73 -8.74 -13.97
C VAL A 326 -9.71 -7.64 -13.70
N ILE A 327 -8.62 -7.59 -14.47
CA ILE A 327 -7.60 -6.53 -14.36
C ILE A 327 -8.23 -5.15 -14.61
N VAL A 328 -9.01 -4.99 -15.69
CA VAL A 328 -9.68 -3.71 -15.98
C VAL A 328 -10.65 -3.29 -14.87
N LYS A 329 -11.39 -4.25 -14.29
CA LYS A 329 -12.25 -3.98 -13.12
C LYS A 329 -11.42 -3.57 -11.90
N GLY A 330 -10.31 -4.25 -11.63
CA GLY A 330 -9.36 -3.93 -10.55
C GLY A 330 -8.78 -2.53 -10.70
N GLU A 331 -8.28 -2.16 -11.89
CA GLU A 331 -7.78 -0.82 -12.17
C GLU A 331 -8.86 0.26 -12.01
N ARG A 332 -10.10 -0.03 -12.45
CA ARG A 332 -11.22 0.89 -12.23
C ARG A 332 -11.50 1.09 -10.74
N LEU A 333 -11.44 0.01 -9.94
CA LEU A 333 -11.64 0.07 -8.50
C LEU A 333 -10.53 0.88 -7.81
N VAL A 334 -9.26 0.67 -8.19
CA VAL A 334 -8.13 1.46 -7.68
C VAL A 334 -8.28 2.95 -8.03
N ARG A 335 -8.58 3.27 -9.30
CA ARG A 335 -8.83 4.67 -9.72
C ARG A 335 -9.98 5.32 -8.94
N LEU A 336 -11.07 4.58 -8.71
CA LEU A 336 -12.18 5.06 -7.89
C LEU A 336 -11.77 5.24 -6.43
N ALA A 337 -11.01 4.31 -5.85
CA ALA A 337 -10.51 4.41 -4.49
C ALA A 337 -9.57 5.62 -4.31
N GLU A 338 -8.70 5.90 -5.27
CA GLU A 338 -7.85 7.11 -5.28
C GLU A 338 -8.67 8.39 -5.36
N ALA A 339 -9.68 8.43 -6.23
CA ALA A 339 -10.60 9.56 -6.34
C ALA A 339 -11.40 9.79 -5.05
N CYS A 340 -11.89 8.71 -4.42
CA CYS A 340 -12.54 8.77 -3.11
C CYS A 340 -11.58 9.24 -2.01
N ARG A 341 -10.33 8.74 -2.00
CA ARG A 341 -9.30 9.10 -1.03
C ARG A 341 -8.96 10.58 -1.05
N ARG A 342 -9.10 11.26 -2.19
CA ARG A 342 -8.96 12.72 -2.30
C ARG A 342 -9.99 13.49 -1.47
N LEU A 343 -11.18 12.94 -1.26
CA LEU A 343 -12.29 13.56 -0.52
C LEU A 343 -12.28 13.23 0.98
N GLU A 344 -11.39 12.33 1.42
CA GLU A 344 -11.30 11.90 2.82
C GLU A 344 -10.55 12.92 3.69
N THR A 345 -10.96 12.99 4.96
CA THR A 345 -10.30 13.82 5.97
C THR A 345 -8.91 13.28 6.35
N ALA A 346 -8.03 14.13 6.88
CA ALA A 346 -6.68 13.73 7.29
C ALA A 346 -6.71 12.58 8.34
N GLN A 347 -7.68 12.60 9.25
CA GLN A 347 -7.87 11.56 10.26
C GLN A 347 -8.24 10.20 9.63
N GLU A 348 -9.11 10.20 8.62
CA GLU A 348 -9.54 8.98 7.90
C GLU A 348 -8.47 8.43 6.95
N ARG A 349 -7.49 9.25 6.56
CA ARG A 349 -6.33 8.83 5.77
C ARG A 349 -5.25 8.17 6.62
N VAL A 350 -5.07 8.62 7.87
CA VAL A 350 -4.09 8.09 8.82
C VAL A 350 -4.61 6.84 9.51
N GLN A 351 -5.92 6.79 9.82
CA GLN A 351 -6.57 5.63 10.42
C GLN A 351 -7.83 5.23 9.63
N PRO A 352 -7.69 4.49 8.51
CA PRO A 352 -8.80 4.11 7.63
C PRO A 352 -9.76 3.09 8.24
N PHE A 353 -9.23 2.21 9.10
CA PHE A 353 -9.97 1.17 9.79
C PHE A 353 -9.88 1.43 11.29
N TYR A 354 -11.03 1.60 11.93
CA TYR A 354 -11.13 1.94 13.33
C TYR A 354 -11.49 0.68 14.13
N CYS A 355 -10.78 0.42 15.22
CA CYS A 355 -11.31 -0.48 16.25
C CYS A 355 -12.31 0.32 17.05
N SER A 356 -13.60 0.09 16.83
CA SER A 356 -14.64 0.75 17.61
C SER A 356 -14.48 0.40 19.10
N PRO A 357 -14.41 1.35 20.04
CA PRO A 357 -14.51 1.11 21.47
C PRO A 357 -15.99 1.07 21.84
N VAL A 358 -16.77 0.36 21.04
CA VAL A 358 -18.20 0.19 21.24
C VAL A 358 -18.35 -1.10 22.04
N SER A 359 -18.91 -0.97 23.23
CA SER A 359 -19.27 -2.08 24.12
C SER A 359 -19.97 -3.19 23.32
N SER A 360 -19.73 -4.46 23.65
CA SER A 360 -20.32 -5.62 22.98
C SER A 360 -21.86 -5.57 22.86
N GLU A 361 -22.53 -4.72 23.66
CA GLU A 361 -23.99 -4.54 23.66
C GLU A 361 -24.49 -3.66 22.50
N GLU A 362 -23.74 -2.64 22.08
CA GLU A 362 -24.12 -1.71 21.01
C GLU A 362 -23.82 -2.31 19.61
N GLN A 363 -22.82 -3.19 19.49
CA GLN A 363 -22.53 -3.95 18.26
C GLN A 363 -23.67 -4.95 17.90
N GLY A 364 -24.46 -5.39 18.88
CA GLY A 364 -25.62 -6.26 18.64
C GLY A 364 -26.78 -5.52 17.96
N LEU A 365 -26.99 -4.24 18.33
CA LEU A 365 -28.07 -3.41 17.80
C LEU A 365 -27.75 -2.89 16.38
N GLU A 366 -26.49 -2.53 16.10
CA GLU A 366 -26.06 -2.16 14.74
C GLU A 366 -26.15 -3.34 13.75
N LYS A 367 -25.82 -4.57 14.18
CA LYS A 367 -25.95 -5.77 13.35
C LYS A 367 -27.41 -6.09 13.03
N ALA A 368 -28.33 -5.87 13.97
CA ALA A 368 -29.76 -6.07 13.77
C ALA A 368 -30.37 -5.04 12.79
N GLN A 369 -29.92 -3.77 12.83
CA GLN A 369 -30.38 -2.74 11.90
C GLN A 369 -29.74 -2.82 10.51
N GLN A 370 -28.48 -3.27 10.41
CA GLN A 370 -27.82 -3.48 9.11
C GLN A 370 -28.41 -4.68 8.34
N GLN A 371 -28.89 -5.71 9.04
CA GLN A 371 -29.55 -6.89 8.45
C GLN A 371 -30.84 -6.57 7.68
N GLU A 372 -31.50 -5.43 7.94
CA GLU A 372 -32.75 -5.06 7.23
C GLU A 372 -32.51 -4.43 5.83
N SER A 373 -31.27 -4.10 5.47
CA SER A 373 -30.99 -3.30 4.25
C SER A 373 -29.99 -3.90 3.26
N THR A 374 -29.36 -5.03 3.58
CA THR A 374 -28.31 -5.64 2.76
C THR A 374 -28.84 -6.77 1.87
N THR A 375 -28.37 -6.82 0.62
CA THR A 375 -28.66 -7.93 -0.29
C THR A 375 -27.95 -9.21 0.20
N PRO A 376 -28.58 -10.39 0.07
CA PRO A 376 -28.04 -11.64 0.62
C PRO A 376 -26.66 -12.02 0.04
N GLU A 377 -26.35 -11.59 -1.19
CA GLU A 377 -25.03 -11.77 -1.81
C GLU A 377 -23.92 -10.95 -1.12
N LEU A 378 -24.24 -9.75 -0.63
CA LEU A 378 -23.26 -8.88 0.02
C LEU A 378 -22.90 -9.41 1.42
N ASP A 379 -23.88 -9.97 2.13
CA ASP A 379 -23.65 -10.55 3.45
C ASP A 379 -22.90 -11.88 3.36
N GLN A 380 -23.10 -12.66 2.30
CA GLN A 380 -22.25 -13.80 2.00
C GLN A 380 -20.81 -13.35 1.68
N ALA A 381 -20.63 -12.32 0.86
CA ALA A 381 -19.30 -11.79 0.52
C ALA A 381 -18.54 -11.22 1.73
N LYS A 382 -19.23 -10.59 2.69
CA LYS A 382 -18.63 -10.13 3.96
C LYS A 382 -18.15 -11.30 4.82
N ARG A 383 -18.91 -12.40 4.88
CA ARG A 383 -18.49 -13.63 5.58
C ARG A 383 -17.26 -14.27 4.94
N ASP A 384 -17.22 -14.31 3.63
CA ASP A 384 -16.12 -14.92 2.88
C ASP A 384 -14.86 -14.03 2.87
N HIS A 385 -15.03 -12.70 3.03
CA HIS A 385 -13.93 -11.72 3.02
C HIS A 385 -14.07 -10.68 4.15
N PRO A 386 -13.44 -10.91 5.32
CA PRO A 386 -13.56 -10.04 6.49
C PRO A 386 -12.99 -8.62 6.28
N VAL A 387 -12.18 -8.41 5.24
CA VAL A 387 -11.65 -7.09 4.86
C VAL A 387 -12.77 -6.15 4.37
N LEU A 388 -13.87 -6.70 3.82
CA LEU A 388 -15.03 -5.91 3.40
C LEU A 388 -15.78 -5.30 4.59
N ASP A 389 -15.73 -5.91 5.77
CA ASP A 389 -16.36 -5.36 6.97
C ASP A 389 -15.73 -4.03 7.37
N GLY A 390 -14.41 -3.91 7.28
CA GLY A 390 -13.71 -2.64 7.54
C GLY A 390 -14.13 -1.53 6.57
N ILE A 391 -14.37 -1.86 5.30
CA ILE A 391 -14.85 -0.90 4.29
C ILE A 391 -16.30 -0.49 4.59
N CYS A 392 -17.16 -1.43 5.01
CA CYS A 392 -18.54 -1.15 5.38
C CYS A 392 -18.64 -0.27 6.63
N GLN A 393 -17.80 -0.50 7.64
CA GLN A 393 -17.69 0.35 8.83
C GLN A 393 -17.26 1.77 8.46
N ARG A 394 -16.27 1.91 7.58
CA ARG A 394 -15.81 3.21 7.07
C ARG A 394 -16.93 3.95 6.33
N HIS A 395 -17.68 3.26 5.50
CA HIS A 395 -18.83 3.83 4.79
C HIS A 395 -19.92 4.31 5.75
N SER A 396 -20.25 3.48 6.76
CA SER A 396 -21.28 3.79 7.77
C SER A 396 -20.93 5.05 8.57
N ARG A 397 -19.66 5.21 8.97
CA ARG A 397 -19.18 6.44 9.62
C ARG A 397 -19.34 7.68 8.75
N VAL A 398 -18.96 7.60 7.47
CA VAL A 398 -19.13 8.74 6.55
C VAL A 398 -20.61 9.11 6.40
N GLN A 399 -21.51 8.13 6.37
CA GLN A 399 -22.94 8.40 6.40
C GLN A 399 -23.39 9.11 7.68
N LEU A 400 -22.90 8.68 8.86
CA LEU A 400 -23.20 9.35 10.14
C LEU A 400 -22.70 10.80 10.15
N HIS A 401 -21.48 11.06 9.68
CA HIS A 401 -20.95 12.42 9.52
C HIS A 401 -21.79 13.24 8.55
N GLN A 402 -22.21 12.66 7.42
CA GLN A 402 -23.08 13.34 6.46
C GLN A 402 -24.44 13.71 7.08
N LEU A 403 -25.02 12.83 7.89
CA LEU A 403 -26.27 13.10 8.61
C LEU A 403 -26.10 14.23 9.65
N SER A 404 -24.99 14.24 10.39
CA SER A 404 -24.66 15.31 11.34
C SER A 404 -24.56 16.67 10.63
N LEU A 405 -23.78 16.74 9.54
CA LEU A 405 -23.62 17.97 8.75
C LEU A 405 -24.95 18.43 8.13
N ARG A 406 -25.81 17.51 7.68
CA ARG A 406 -27.14 17.86 7.17
C ARG A 406 -28.02 18.47 8.26
N ARG A 407 -27.99 17.91 9.49
CA ARG A 407 -28.73 18.45 10.64
C ARG A 407 -28.24 19.85 10.99
N GLU A 408 -26.93 20.03 11.11
CA GLU A 408 -26.32 21.33 11.44
C GLU A 408 -26.62 22.38 10.37
N ARG A 409 -26.47 22.03 9.07
CA ARG A 409 -26.87 22.90 7.97
C ARG A 409 -28.35 23.28 8.05
N ALA A 410 -29.24 22.36 8.39
CA ALA A 410 -30.66 22.67 8.55
C ALA A 410 -30.92 23.65 9.70
N VAL A 411 -30.22 23.50 10.83
CA VAL A 411 -30.29 24.43 11.97
C VAL A 411 -29.77 25.82 11.56
N LEU A 412 -28.59 25.90 10.97
CA LEU A 412 -28.00 27.16 10.51
C LEU A 412 -28.87 27.84 9.44
N THR A 413 -29.48 27.07 8.54
CA THR A 413 -30.41 27.63 7.53
C THR A 413 -31.66 28.19 8.18
N ARG A 414 -32.19 27.55 9.23
CA ARG A 414 -33.33 28.07 10.01
C ARG A 414 -32.95 29.35 10.75
N GLN A 415 -31.79 29.37 11.42
CA GLN A 415 -31.28 30.55 12.13
C GLN A 415 -31.01 31.71 11.16
N ASN A 416 -30.41 31.46 10.00
CA ASN A 416 -30.16 32.49 8.99
C ASN A 416 -31.47 33.06 8.43
N LYS A 417 -32.48 32.21 8.17
CA LYS A 417 -33.83 32.68 7.83
C LYS A 417 -34.44 33.53 8.93
N GLN A 418 -34.30 33.14 10.20
CA GLN A 418 -34.81 33.92 11.34
C GLN A 418 -34.10 35.26 11.48
N LEU A 419 -32.77 35.30 11.33
CA LEU A 419 -31.99 36.54 11.34
C LEU A 419 -32.37 37.44 10.16
N MET A 420 -32.50 36.90 8.95
CA MET A 420 -33.00 37.65 7.80
C MET A 420 -34.41 38.21 8.05
N HIS A 421 -35.31 37.44 8.67
CA HIS A 421 -36.63 37.95 9.05
C HIS A 421 -36.52 39.07 10.09
N GLN A 422 -35.69 38.93 11.12
CA GLN A 422 -35.48 39.98 12.14
C GLN A 422 -34.89 41.27 11.54
N GLU A 423 -33.91 41.16 10.66
CA GLU A 423 -33.30 42.31 9.97
C GLU A 423 -34.29 42.96 8.98
N LEU A 424 -35.11 42.16 8.28
CA LEU A 424 -36.16 42.68 7.40
C LEU A 424 -37.31 43.32 8.17
N ASP A 425 -37.72 42.78 9.32
CA ASP A 425 -38.72 43.38 10.20
C ASP A 425 -38.20 44.69 10.85
N GLY A 426 -36.88 44.81 11.02
CA GLY A 426 -36.21 46.05 11.46
C GLY A 426 -36.02 47.11 10.36
N LEU A 427 -36.00 46.71 9.08
CA LEU A 427 -35.76 47.60 7.93
C LEU A 427 -37.01 47.90 7.08
N VAL A 428 -38.03 47.03 7.12
CA VAL A 428 -39.27 47.16 6.35
C VAL A 428 -40.44 47.27 7.33
N VAL A 429 -41.10 48.44 7.34
CA VAL A 429 -42.40 48.62 7.99
C VAL A 429 -43.46 47.87 7.18
N ASN A 430 -43.56 46.56 7.38
CA ASN A 430 -44.69 45.76 6.90
C ASN A 430 -45.86 45.88 7.90
N GLY A 431 -47.10 45.87 7.40
CA GLY A 431 -48.30 46.11 8.22
C GLY A 431 -48.48 45.19 9.44
N ASP A 432 -47.77 44.06 9.49
CA ASP A 432 -47.76 43.13 10.62
C ASP A 432 -46.82 43.56 11.77
N THR A 433 -45.79 44.39 11.53
CA THR A 433 -44.90 44.93 12.58
C THR A 433 -45.55 46.01 13.44
N LEU A 434 -46.73 46.52 13.03
CA LEU A 434 -47.55 47.42 13.84
C LEU A 434 -48.34 46.68 14.95
N LEU A 435 -48.51 45.36 14.84
CA LEU A 435 -49.28 44.57 15.80
C LEU A 435 -48.41 43.84 16.83
N GLN A 436 -47.14 43.58 16.50
CA GLN A 436 -46.20 42.96 17.43
C GLN A 436 -45.30 44.03 18.07
N ARG A 437 -45.61 44.36 19.33
CA ARG A 437 -44.83 45.23 20.22
C ARG A 437 -43.33 44.94 20.12
N ASN A 438 -42.59 45.84 19.49
CA ASN A 438 -41.31 46.36 20.01
C ASN A 438 -40.94 47.71 19.36
N ASP A 439 -40.57 48.64 20.24
CA ASP A 439 -39.67 49.78 20.11
C ASP A 439 -39.71 50.67 18.85
N LEU A 440 -40.88 51.25 18.58
CA LEU A 440 -40.95 52.61 18.06
C LEU A 440 -41.35 53.56 19.19
N PRO A 441 -40.84 54.81 19.22
CA PRO A 441 -40.87 55.65 20.40
C PRO A 441 -42.31 56.01 20.73
N THR A 442 -42.87 55.37 21.74
CA THR A 442 -44.15 55.76 22.32
C THR A 442 -43.94 56.26 23.73
N THR A 443 -44.20 57.56 23.87
CA THR A 443 -44.92 58.16 25.00
C THR A 443 -45.22 57.18 26.14
N SER A 444 -44.41 57.32 27.19
CA SER A 444 -44.73 57.04 28.60
C SER A 444 -45.41 55.71 28.96
N ARG A 445 -44.66 54.93 29.76
CA ARG A 445 -45.11 54.03 30.85
C ARG A 445 -45.39 52.54 30.59
N SER A 446 -45.32 52.01 29.36
CA SER A 446 -45.53 50.56 29.16
C SER A 446 -44.26 49.69 29.03
N ALA A 447 -43.10 50.26 28.65
CA ALA A 447 -41.86 49.52 28.43
C ALA A 447 -41.17 49.02 29.72
N GLN A 448 -41.40 49.67 30.86
CA GLN A 448 -40.72 49.35 32.13
C GLN A 448 -41.22 48.08 32.82
N CYS A 449 -42.40 47.55 32.45
CA CYS A 449 -42.94 46.34 33.09
C CYS A 449 -42.55 45.02 32.40
N GLN A 450 -42.02 45.06 31.17
CA GLN A 450 -41.71 43.83 30.42
C GLN A 450 -40.24 43.42 30.50
N HIS A 451 -39.31 44.37 30.62
CA HIS A 451 -37.88 44.07 30.84
C HIS A 451 -37.61 43.29 32.14
N SER A 452 -38.38 43.54 33.19
CA SER A 452 -38.29 42.81 34.46
C SER A 452 -38.77 41.35 34.33
N SER A 453 -39.76 41.07 33.49
CA SER A 453 -40.27 39.70 33.28
C SER A 453 -39.34 38.82 32.44
N SER A 454 -38.63 39.42 31.46
CA SER A 454 -37.70 38.71 30.59
C SER A 454 -36.37 38.41 31.29
N GLN A 455 -35.91 39.29 32.19
CA GLN A 455 -34.74 39.02 33.05
C GLN A 455 -35.03 37.92 34.09
N GLN A 456 -36.26 37.81 34.60
CA GLN A 456 -36.64 36.72 35.50
C GLN A 456 -36.71 35.34 34.82
N LYS A 457 -37.13 35.26 33.56
CA LYS A 457 -37.13 33.99 32.82
C LYS A 457 -35.72 33.50 32.44
N GLY A 458 -34.81 34.40 32.06
CA GLY A 458 -33.42 34.04 31.78
C GLY A 458 -32.63 33.58 33.01
N ALA A 459 -33.00 34.04 34.21
CA ALA A 459 -32.37 33.60 35.47
C ALA A 459 -32.82 32.21 35.94
N LEU A 460 -34.01 31.75 35.52
CA LEU A 460 -34.54 30.43 35.89
C LEU A 460 -34.01 29.29 35.00
N GLU A 461 -33.65 29.56 33.74
CA GLU A 461 -33.04 28.53 32.87
C GLU A 461 -31.57 28.24 33.22
N LEU A 462 -30.85 29.18 33.84
CA LEU A 462 -29.46 28.97 34.30
C LEU A 462 -29.35 28.16 35.60
N GLN A 463 -30.46 27.88 36.31
CA GLN A 463 -30.45 27.05 37.53
C GLN A 463 -30.79 25.57 37.27
N HIS A 464 -31.21 25.20 36.05
CA HIS A 464 -31.54 23.82 35.69
C HIS A 464 -30.45 23.09 34.88
N THR A 465 -29.36 23.77 34.53
CA THR A 465 -28.19 23.17 33.89
C THR A 465 -26.96 23.41 34.76
N SER A 466 -26.89 22.70 35.88
CA SER A 466 -25.65 22.51 36.64
C SER A 466 -25.65 21.16 37.34
#